data_AF-A0AAJ2HD31-F1
#
_entry.id   AF-A0AAJ2HD31-F1
#
_cell.length_a   1.000
_cell.length_b   1.000
_cell.length_c   1.000
_cell.angle_alpha   90.00
_cell.angle_beta   90.00
_cell.angle_gamma   90.00
#
_symmetry.space_group_name_H-M   'P 1'
#
loop_
_entity.id
_entity.type
_entity.pdbx_description
1 polymer ?
#
loop_
_entity_poly.entity_id
_entity_poly.type
_entity_poly.pdbx_seq_one_letter_code
_entity_poly.pdbx_strand_id
1 'polypeptide(L)'
;MGINVYTGLMGSGKSYEVVAEVIVPAIAKGRRVVTNVDGIDGDKIRAYIGKTYKPVPEQLGEVVHVTNGDVALANFFPYYDDKKGAHTDTIVQPGDLVCIDEAWRFWPATGANLLQEHKSFFLEHRHFTNEQTGVACDLVLMIQDMSTLNRFVKNVVAFHIRTHKKISLGMPTHYSVSIFEGNKQSKAARISVELRKYRKDIFPLYSSFKGGADGKIVNVDKRQNMLARKKIWMTAGFLLMALVVGLYSINRFFHPKPVAESTQAGKQDANANNAKQSSAQTAKPAFSDAWRIVGTARFGTTSYVVIADEAGRLRYESPSMFVQMGPQTIGEIDGAKVTRYSGAVVHPVHIEGKK
;
A
#
# COMPACT_ATOMS: atom_id res chain seq x y z
N MET A 1 4.86 7.19 -26.12
CA MET A 1 4.31 6.55 -24.90
C MET A 1 3.52 5.33 -25.37
N GLY A 2 2.79 4.60 -24.53
CA GLY A 2 1.94 3.48 -24.96
C GLY A 2 0.47 3.76 -24.67
N ILE A 3 -0.40 2.78 -24.92
CA ILE A 3 -1.80 2.85 -24.49
C ILE A 3 -1.84 2.77 -22.97
N ASN A 4 -2.27 3.84 -22.31
CA ASN A 4 -2.36 3.94 -20.86
C ASN A 4 -3.83 3.97 -20.43
N VAL A 5 -4.18 3.20 -19.41
CA VAL A 5 -5.55 3.16 -18.88
C VAL A 5 -5.58 3.72 -17.47
N TYR A 6 -6.44 4.70 -17.22
CA TYR A 6 -6.68 5.30 -15.92
C TYR A 6 -8.00 4.77 -15.33
N THR A 7 -7.93 4.19 -14.13
CA THR A 7 -9.11 3.66 -13.42
C THR A 7 -9.32 4.22 -12.02
N GLY A 8 -10.50 3.97 -11.45
CA GLY A 8 -10.96 4.54 -10.20
C GLY A 8 -12.46 4.86 -10.24
N LEU A 9 -13.11 4.85 -9.08
CA LEU A 9 -14.54 5.15 -8.99
C LEU A 9 -14.84 6.62 -9.31
N MET A 10 -16.12 6.97 -9.43
CA MET A 10 -16.53 8.37 -9.56
C MET A 10 -15.97 9.20 -8.39
N GLY A 11 -15.41 10.37 -8.69
CA GLY A 11 -14.76 11.23 -7.69
C GLY A 11 -13.40 10.73 -7.16
N SER A 12 -12.80 9.70 -7.75
CA SER A 12 -11.47 9.19 -7.33
C SER A 12 -10.29 10.08 -7.73
N GLY A 13 -10.51 11.04 -8.64
CA GLY A 13 -9.45 11.89 -9.22
C GLY A 13 -8.89 11.44 -10.57
N LYS A 14 -9.53 10.50 -11.28
CA LYS A 14 -9.08 10.05 -12.63
C LYS A 14 -8.92 11.20 -13.62
N SER A 15 -10.02 11.93 -13.90
CA SER A 15 -10.03 13.01 -14.88
C SER A 15 -9.12 14.14 -14.46
N TYR A 16 -9.08 14.45 -13.15
CA TYR A 16 -8.10 15.37 -12.58
C TYR A 16 -6.67 14.95 -12.95
N GLU A 17 -6.29 13.69 -12.68
CA GLU A 17 -4.93 13.20 -12.92
C GLU A 17 -4.56 13.27 -14.40
N VAL A 18 -5.47 12.87 -15.29
CA VAL A 18 -5.25 12.93 -16.74
C VAL A 18 -5.11 14.37 -17.21
N VAL A 19 -5.97 15.28 -16.77
CA VAL A 19 -5.87 16.71 -17.13
C VAL A 19 -4.55 17.29 -16.62
N ALA A 20 -4.24 17.07 -15.33
CA ALA A 20 -3.12 17.72 -14.65
C ALA A 20 -1.75 17.20 -15.11
N GLU A 21 -1.63 15.91 -15.39
CA GLU A 21 -0.36 15.22 -15.57
C GLU A 21 -0.15 14.69 -16.99
N VAL A 22 -1.20 14.69 -17.83
CA VAL A 22 -1.11 14.24 -19.22
C VAL A 22 -1.45 15.37 -20.19
N ILE A 23 -2.66 15.94 -20.09
CA ILE A 23 -3.15 16.92 -21.07
C ILE A 23 -2.40 18.25 -20.97
N VAL A 24 -2.33 18.83 -19.77
CA VAL A 24 -1.63 20.12 -19.55
C VAL A 24 -0.15 20.02 -19.98
N PRO A 25 0.62 18.99 -19.57
CA PRO A 25 1.99 18.84 -20.06
C PRO A 25 2.11 18.59 -21.56
N ALA A 26 1.15 17.92 -22.20
CA ALA A 26 1.16 17.71 -23.65
C ALA A 26 0.96 19.03 -24.41
N ILE A 27 -0.01 19.84 -23.98
CA ILE A 27 -0.24 21.18 -24.57
C ILE A 27 0.97 22.09 -24.33
N ALA A 28 1.60 22.02 -23.15
CA ALA A 28 2.82 22.77 -22.88
C ALA A 28 4.00 22.37 -23.79
N LYS A 29 3.95 21.19 -24.40
CA LYS A 29 4.95 20.69 -25.37
C LYS A 29 4.54 20.93 -26.83
N GLY A 30 3.55 21.79 -27.09
CA GLY A 30 3.09 22.06 -28.46
C GLY A 30 2.18 20.98 -29.05
N ARG A 31 1.77 19.97 -28.28
CA ARG A 31 1.05 18.80 -28.82
C ARG A 31 -0.46 19.03 -28.87
N ARG A 32 -1.07 18.63 -29.99
CA ARG A 32 -2.53 18.58 -30.17
C ARG A 32 -3.13 17.43 -29.34
N VAL A 33 -4.18 17.74 -28.59
CA VAL A 33 -4.86 16.80 -27.68
C VAL A 33 -6.31 16.61 -28.11
N VAL A 34 -6.64 15.40 -28.57
CA VAL A 34 -7.99 15.03 -28.99
C VAL A 34 -8.72 14.38 -27.81
N THR A 35 -9.87 14.91 -27.38
CA THR A 35 -10.53 14.44 -26.17
C THR A 35 -12.03 14.69 -26.10
N ASN A 36 -12.76 13.78 -25.44
CA ASN A 36 -14.16 13.94 -25.04
C ASN A 36 -14.32 14.22 -23.52
N VAL A 37 -13.25 14.61 -22.82
CA VAL A 37 -13.33 14.99 -21.40
C VAL A 37 -14.29 16.16 -21.24
N ASP A 38 -15.29 16.00 -20.39
CA ASP A 38 -16.37 16.98 -20.22
C ASP A 38 -15.86 18.32 -19.68
N GLY A 39 -16.31 19.40 -20.33
CA GLY A 39 -16.00 20.79 -19.97
C GLY A 39 -14.51 21.16 -19.95
N ILE A 40 -13.62 20.37 -20.58
CA ILE A 40 -12.22 20.76 -20.74
C ILE A 40 -12.12 22.08 -21.52
N ASP A 41 -11.17 22.94 -21.19
CA ASP A 41 -11.09 24.28 -21.76
C ASP A 41 -9.65 24.59 -22.19
N GLY A 42 -9.42 24.54 -23.51
CA GLY A 42 -8.10 24.76 -24.10
C GLY A 42 -7.51 26.15 -23.82
N ASP A 43 -8.35 27.19 -23.79
CA ASP A 43 -7.91 28.56 -23.50
C ASP A 43 -7.48 28.71 -22.06
N LYS A 44 -8.27 28.19 -21.11
CA LYS A 44 -7.89 28.18 -19.70
C LYS A 44 -6.61 27.38 -19.46
N ILE A 45 -6.43 26.26 -20.17
CA ILE A 45 -5.19 25.46 -20.07
C ILE A 45 -3.99 26.28 -20.57
N ARG A 46 -4.08 26.92 -21.75
CA ARG A 46 -3.00 27.75 -22.27
C ARG A 46 -2.68 28.93 -21.34
N ALA A 47 -3.69 29.59 -20.80
CA ALA A 47 -3.52 30.66 -19.82
C ALA A 47 -2.85 30.15 -18.52
N TYR A 48 -3.27 28.98 -18.02
CA TYR A 48 -2.66 28.32 -16.88
C TYR A 48 -1.17 28.01 -17.13
N ILE A 49 -0.83 27.49 -18.32
CA ILE A 49 0.55 27.20 -18.71
C ILE A 49 1.38 28.49 -18.76
N GLY A 50 0.89 29.56 -19.40
CA GLY A 50 1.59 30.84 -19.46
C GLY A 50 1.90 31.44 -18.08
N LYS A 51 1.01 31.22 -17.11
CA LYS A 51 1.22 31.64 -15.72
C LYS A 51 2.23 30.75 -14.98
N THR A 52 2.14 29.43 -15.17
CA THR A 52 2.77 28.44 -14.27
C THR A 52 4.10 27.89 -14.79
N TYR A 53 4.26 27.72 -16.11
CA TYR A 53 5.47 27.16 -16.71
C TYR A 53 6.53 28.25 -16.89
N LYS A 54 7.79 27.90 -16.59
CA LYS A 54 8.97 28.76 -16.74
C LYS A 54 10.14 27.92 -17.28
N PRO A 55 10.74 28.29 -18.44
CA PRO A 55 10.30 29.34 -19.35
C PRO A 55 8.89 29.05 -19.91
N VAL A 56 8.20 30.09 -20.37
CA VAL A 56 6.90 29.92 -21.04
C VAL A 56 7.17 29.26 -22.40
N PRO A 57 6.50 28.14 -22.74
CA PRO A 57 6.69 27.51 -24.04
C PRO A 57 6.34 28.46 -25.18
N GLU A 58 7.18 28.51 -26.21
CA GLU A 58 7.00 29.40 -27.37
C GLU A 58 5.79 29.00 -28.22
N GLN A 59 5.58 27.69 -28.38
CA GLN A 59 4.45 27.12 -29.09
C GLN A 59 3.68 26.18 -28.17
N LEU A 60 2.42 26.53 -27.92
CA LEU A 60 1.49 25.70 -27.18
C LEU A 60 0.64 24.87 -28.14
N GLY A 61 0.28 23.69 -27.70
CA GLY A 61 -0.65 22.83 -28.39
C GLY A 61 -2.09 23.33 -28.27
N GLU A 62 -3.01 22.51 -28.75
CA GLU A 62 -4.43 22.81 -28.74
C GLU A 62 -5.25 21.62 -28.24
N VAL A 63 -6.47 21.92 -27.81
CA VAL A 63 -7.48 20.92 -27.48
C VAL A 63 -8.42 20.80 -28.67
N VAL A 64 -8.64 19.57 -29.12
CA VAL A 64 -9.66 19.23 -30.10
C VAL A 64 -10.75 18.42 -29.41
N HIS A 65 -11.93 19.03 -29.33
CA HIS A 65 -13.09 18.43 -28.72
C HIS A 65 -13.73 17.43 -29.68
N VAL A 66 -14.00 16.24 -29.18
CA VAL A 66 -14.74 15.20 -29.90
C VAL A 66 -15.93 14.74 -29.08
N THR A 67 -17.04 14.49 -29.77
CA THR A 67 -18.25 13.93 -29.18
C THR A 67 -18.13 12.41 -29.05
N ASN A 68 -19.03 11.80 -28.28
CA ASN A 68 -19.12 10.33 -28.24
C ASN A 68 -19.48 9.73 -29.62
N GLY A 69 -20.21 10.47 -30.47
CA GLY A 69 -20.51 10.02 -31.83
C GLY A 69 -19.24 9.92 -32.67
N ASP A 70 -18.37 10.92 -32.58
CA ASP A 70 -17.12 10.99 -33.33
C ASP A 70 -16.18 9.82 -32.98
N VAL A 71 -16.07 9.47 -31.70
CA VAL A 71 -15.21 8.37 -31.24
C VAL A 71 -15.68 7.00 -31.77
N ALA A 72 -16.94 6.87 -32.18
CA ALA A 72 -17.47 5.62 -32.73
C ALA A 72 -17.29 5.47 -34.24
N LEU A 73 -16.78 6.51 -34.94
CA LEU A 73 -16.60 6.51 -36.39
C LEU A 73 -15.37 5.70 -36.80
N ALA A 74 -15.45 5.03 -37.95
CA ALA A 74 -14.31 4.29 -38.52
C ALA A 74 -13.10 5.19 -38.82
N ASN A 75 -13.33 6.43 -39.25
CA ASN A 75 -12.28 7.43 -39.50
C ASN A 75 -11.90 8.26 -38.26
N PHE A 76 -12.22 7.77 -37.05
CA PHE A 76 -11.79 8.45 -35.83
C PHE A 76 -10.26 8.39 -35.67
N PHE A 77 -9.68 7.20 -35.81
CA PHE A 77 -8.24 6.97 -35.71
C PHE A 77 -7.59 6.80 -37.08
N PRO A 78 -6.32 7.21 -37.26
CA PRO A 78 -5.54 6.80 -38.42
C PRO A 78 -5.28 5.30 -38.36
N TYR A 79 -5.20 4.63 -39.51
CA TYR A 79 -5.07 3.17 -39.57
C TYR A 79 -4.32 2.71 -40.81
N TYR A 80 -3.81 1.48 -40.76
CA TYR A 80 -3.30 0.77 -41.92
C TYR A 80 -4.37 -0.17 -42.47
N ASP A 81 -4.53 -0.19 -43.78
CA ASP A 81 -5.39 -1.18 -44.44
C ASP A 81 -4.68 -2.54 -44.61
N ASP A 82 -5.38 -3.54 -45.17
CA ASP A 82 -4.85 -4.89 -45.39
C ASP A 82 -3.61 -4.92 -46.31
N LYS A 83 -3.40 -3.87 -47.13
CA LYS A 83 -2.24 -3.71 -48.01
C LYS A 83 -1.14 -2.87 -47.36
N LYS A 84 -1.28 -2.52 -46.07
CA LYS A 84 -0.40 -1.63 -45.31
C LYS A 84 -0.33 -0.20 -45.85
N GLY A 85 -1.36 0.25 -46.57
CA GLY A 85 -1.54 1.65 -46.90
C GLY A 85 -1.94 2.45 -45.66
N ALA A 86 -1.25 3.56 -45.38
CA ALA A 86 -1.58 4.43 -44.25
C ALA A 86 -2.74 5.37 -44.62
N HIS A 87 -3.78 5.39 -43.79
CA HIS A 87 -4.91 6.32 -43.89
C HIS A 87 -4.84 7.30 -42.72
N THR A 88 -4.53 8.56 -43.02
CA THR A 88 -4.32 9.63 -42.03
C THR A 88 -5.31 10.79 -42.16
N ASP A 89 -6.21 10.74 -43.14
CA ASP A 89 -7.34 11.68 -43.27
C ASP A 89 -8.46 11.30 -42.27
N THR A 90 -8.15 11.49 -40.99
CA THR A 90 -8.95 11.03 -39.85
C THR A 90 -9.08 12.12 -38.78
N ILE A 91 -9.98 11.99 -37.82
CA ILE A 91 -10.17 13.03 -36.78
C ILE A 91 -8.89 13.18 -35.94
N VAL A 92 -8.36 12.04 -35.48
CA VAL A 92 -7.02 11.94 -34.88
C VAL A 92 -5.99 12.03 -35.99
N GLN A 93 -5.00 12.88 -35.81
CA GLN A 93 -3.91 13.10 -36.75
C GLN A 93 -2.60 12.49 -36.20
N PRO A 94 -1.63 12.14 -37.07
CA PRO A 94 -0.33 11.64 -36.62
C PRO A 94 0.34 12.56 -35.59
N GLY A 95 0.80 11.95 -34.49
CA GLY A 95 1.41 12.62 -33.34
C GLY A 95 0.45 13.21 -32.30
N ASP A 96 -0.86 13.09 -32.47
CA ASP A 96 -1.83 13.54 -31.47
C ASP A 96 -1.73 12.74 -30.16
N LEU A 97 -2.05 13.40 -29.05
CA LEU A 97 -2.40 12.71 -27.81
C LEU A 97 -3.91 12.56 -27.75
N VAL A 98 -4.40 11.32 -27.66
CA VAL A 98 -5.84 11.05 -27.57
C VAL A 98 -6.20 10.69 -26.13
N CYS A 99 -7.14 11.41 -25.52
CA CYS A 99 -7.62 11.18 -24.15
C CYS A 99 -9.13 10.93 -24.15
N ILE A 100 -9.57 9.68 -23.95
CA ILE A 100 -10.99 9.30 -24.02
C ILE A 100 -11.53 8.98 -22.62
N ASP A 101 -12.53 9.74 -22.19
CA ASP A 101 -13.32 9.48 -21.00
C ASP A 101 -14.47 8.53 -21.27
N GLU A 102 -14.82 7.75 -20.25
CA GLU A 102 -15.81 6.67 -20.29
C GLU A 102 -15.60 5.73 -21.50
N ALA A 103 -14.34 5.34 -21.77
CA ALA A 103 -13.96 4.58 -22.96
C ALA A 103 -14.67 3.23 -23.12
N TRP A 104 -15.23 2.68 -22.02
CA TRP A 104 -16.06 1.47 -22.06
C TRP A 104 -17.32 1.63 -22.91
N ARG A 105 -17.76 2.87 -23.20
CA ARG A 105 -18.89 3.15 -24.09
C ARG A 105 -18.61 2.74 -25.54
N PHE A 106 -17.35 2.85 -25.98
CA PHE A 106 -16.93 2.59 -27.35
C PHE A 106 -16.29 1.20 -27.48
N TRP A 107 -15.55 0.79 -26.45
CA TRP A 107 -14.86 -0.50 -26.43
C TRP A 107 -15.24 -1.29 -25.17
N PRO A 108 -16.52 -1.70 -25.03
CA PRO A 108 -16.96 -2.49 -23.88
C PRO A 108 -16.38 -3.91 -23.89
N ALA A 109 -16.34 -4.52 -22.71
CA ALA A 109 -15.90 -5.90 -22.51
C ALA A 109 -16.72 -6.92 -23.28
N THR A 110 -18.03 -6.67 -23.43
CA THR A 110 -19.00 -7.54 -24.07
C THR A 110 -19.88 -6.75 -25.03
N GLY A 111 -20.42 -7.42 -26.05
CA GLY A 111 -21.47 -6.87 -26.91
C GLY A 111 -21.02 -5.94 -28.04
N ALA A 112 -19.74 -5.62 -28.18
CA ALA A 112 -19.23 -4.80 -29.29
C ALA A 112 -18.17 -5.52 -30.12
N ASN A 113 -18.37 -5.53 -31.44
CA ASN A 113 -17.32 -5.84 -32.41
C ASN A 113 -16.45 -4.60 -32.59
N LEU A 114 -15.14 -4.71 -32.35
CA LEU A 114 -14.21 -3.63 -32.66
C LEU A 114 -14.10 -3.46 -34.17
N LEU A 115 -14.23 -2.21 -34.62
CA LEU A 115 -13.89 -1.77 -35.97
C LEU A 115 -12.43 -2.14 -36.31
N GLN A 116 -12.18 -2.48 -37.56
CA GLN A 116 -10.84 -2.93 -37.99
C GLN A 116 -9.83 -1.78 -37.94
N GLU A 117 -10.29 -0.59 -38.29
CA GLU A 117 -9.56 0.68 -38.24
C GLU A 117 -9.06 0.95 -36.82
N HIS A 118 -9.93 0.75 -35.83
CA HIS A 118 -9.56 0.90 -34.41
C HIS A 118 -8.56 -0.17 -33.98
N LYS A 119 -8.71 -1.43 -34.44
CA LYS A 119 -7.76 -2.50 -34.10
C LYS A 119 -6.37 -2.21 -34.66
N SER A 120 -6.28 -1.76 -35.92
CA SER A 120 -5.00 -1.34 -36.52
C SER A 120 -4.38 -0.24 -35.67
N PHE A 121 -5.12 0.84 -35.36
CA PHE A 121 -4.59 1.90 -34.50
C PHE A 121 -4.10 1.39 -33.15
N PHE A 122 -4.86 0.55 -32.45
CA PHE A 122 -4.44 0.03 -31.14
C PHE A 122 -3.12 -0.77 -31.21
N LEU A 123 -2.87 -1.49 -32.30
CA LEU A 123 -1.63 -2.22 -32.52
C LEU A 123 -0.49 -1.32 -32.99
N GLU A 124 -0.81 -0.30 -33.79
CA GLU A 124 0.16 0.41 -34.64
C GLU A 124 0.25 1.92 -34.35
N HIS A 125 -0.41 2.43 -33.31
CA HIS A 125 -0.47 3.87 -32.96
C HIS A 125 0.90 4.56 -32.96
N ARG A 126 1.98 3.84 -32.59
CA ARG A 126 3.34 4.40 -32.55
C ARG A 126 3.96 4.69 -33.91
N HIS A 127 3.41 4.14 -34.99
CA HIS A 127 3.86 4.41 -36.35
C HIS A 127 3.27 5.70 -36.93
N PHE A 128 2.17 6.20 -36.36
CA PHE A 128 1.58 7.47 -36.75
C PHE A 128 2.30 8.64 -36.06
N THR A 129 3.39 9.09 -36.67
CA THR A 129 4.22 10.20 -36.18
C THR A 129 3.92 11.49 -36.90
N ASN A 130 3.87 12.60 -36.16
CA ASN A 130 3.85 13.93 -36.75
C ASN A 130 5.17 14.19 -37.50
N GLU A 131 5.09 14.63 -38.76
CA GLU A 131 6.25 14.77 -39.65
C GLU A 131 7.28 15.79 -39.16
N GLN A 132 6.83 16.87 -38.50
CA GLN A 132 7.71 17.95 -38.07
C GLN A 132 8.37 17.65 -36.72
N THR A 133 7.61 17.12 -35.77
CA THR A 133 8.08 16.90 -34.39
C THR A 133 8.62 15.49 -34.15
N GLY A 134 8.32 14.54 -35.03
CA GLY A 134 8.65 13.12 -34.85
C GLY A 134 7.88 12.43 -33.70
N VAL A 135 6.95 13.13 -33.05
CA VAL A 135 6.17 12.58 -31.94
C VAL A 135 5.13 11.63 -32.49
N ALA A 136 5.07 10.40 -31.95
CA ALA A 136 4.08 9.40 -32.30
C ALA A 136 2.75 9.60 -31.55
N CYS A 137 1.65 9.10 -32.11
CA CYS A 137 0.36 9.07 -31.42
C CYS A 137 0.47 8.34 -30.07
N ASP A 138 -0.28 8.83 -29.08
CA ASP A 138 -0.43 8.21 -27.77
C ASP A 138 -1.90 8.17 -27.39
N LEU A 139 -2.31 7.16 -26.61
CA LEU A 139 -3.69 6.98 -26.21
C LEU A 139 -3.82 6.80 -24.70
N VAL A 140 -4.73 7.58 -24.11
CA VAL A 140 -5.10 7.52 -22.71
C VAL A 140 -6.60 7.23 -22.61
N LEU A 141 -6.94 6.13 -21.94
CA LEU A 141 -8.32 5.70 -21.73
C LEU A 141 -8.69 5.86 -20.25
N MET A 142 -9.78 6.55 -19.96
CA MET A 142 -10.35 6.63 -18.61
C MET A 142 -11.59 5.75 -18.53
N ILE A 143 -11.61 4.86 -17.55
CA ILE A 143 -12.74 3.97 -17.24
C ILE A 143 -12.85 3.81 -15.73
N GLN A 144 -13.96 3.27 -15.22
CA GLN A 144 -14.09 3.05 -13.77
C GLN A 144 -13.33 1.80 -13.32
N ASP A 145 -13.43 0.73 -14.10
CA ASP A 145 -12.86 -0.59 -13.81
C ASP A 145 -12.26 -1.22 -15.07
N MET A 146 -11.12 -1.89 -14.94
CA MET A 146 -10.44 -2.55 -16.06
C MET A 146 -11.27 -3.69 -16.66
N SER A 147 -12.15 -4.31 -15.88
CA SER A 147 -13.05 -5.38 -16.33
C SER A 147 -14.00 -4.92 -17.43
N THR A 148 -14.39 -3.64 -17.48
CA THR A 148 -15.39 -3.11 -18.43
C THR A 148 -14.82 -2.81 -19.81
N LEU A 149 -13.50 -2.78 -19.98
CA LEU A 149 -12.86 -2.54 -21.28
C LEU A 149 -12.86 -3.82 -22.14
N ASN A 150 -12.78 -3.68 -23.45
CA ASN A 150 -12.64 -4.80 -24.38
C ASN A 150 -11.35 -5.60 -24.14
N ARG A 151 -11.42 -6.94 -24.27
CA ARG A 151 -10.28 -7.84 -24.06
C ARG A 151 -9.12 -7.56 -25.02
N PHE A 152 -9.40 -7.24 -26.29
CA PHE A 152 -8.37 -6.91 -27.27
C PHE A 152 -7.58 -5.67 -26.83
N VAL A 153 -8.29 -4.60 -26.46
CA VAL A 153 -7.68 -3.35 -26.02
C VAL A 153 -6.84 -3.58 -24.75
N LYS A 154 -7.34 -4.39 -23.80
CA LYS A 154 -6.58 -4.75 -22.59
C LYS A 154 -5.23 -5.40 -22.89
N ASN A 155 -5.10 -6.15 -23.98
CA ASN A 155 -3.87 -6.88 -24.31
C ASN A 155 -2.76 -5.95 -24.81
N VAL A 156 -3.10 -4.75 -25.27
CA VAL A 156 -2.14 -3.75 -25.79
C VAL A 156 -1.91 -2.59 -24.81
N VAL A 157 -2.49 -2.66 -23.60
CA VAL A 157 -2.25 -1.68 -22.53
C VAL A 157 -0.81 -1.80 -22.05
N ALA A 158 -0.08 -0.69 -22.10
CA ALA A 158 1.27 -0.59 -21.57
C ALA A 158 1.26 -0.36 -20.05
N PHE A 159 0.48 0.62 -19.59
CA PHE A 159 0.36 0.93 -18.17
C PHE A 159 -1.09 1.06 -17.73
N HIS A 160 -1.38 0.54 -16.56
CA HIS A 160 -2.62 0.76 -15.84
C HIS A 160 -2.36 1.65 -14.62
N ILE A 161 -2.98 2.82 -14.60
CA ILE A 161 -2.89 3.78 -13.51
C ILE A 161 -4.21 3.79 -12.74
N ARG A 162 -4.19 3.48 -11.45
CA ARG A 162 -5.38 3.49 -10.58
C ARG A 162 -5.34 4.68 -9.63
N THR A 163 -6.38 5.51 -9.69
CA THR A 163 -6.59 6.63 -8.75
C THR A 163 -7.54 6.24 -7.62
N HIS A 164 -7.26 6.70 -6.41
CA HIS A 164 -8.12 6.47 -5.25
C HIS A 164 -8.04 7.65 -4.27
N LYS A 165 -9.16 8.37 -4.11
CA LYS A 165 -9.27 9.48 -3.15
C LYS A 165 -9.18 8.97 -1.71
N LYS A 166 -8.37 9.61 -0.86
CA LYS A 166 -8.08 9.16 0.51
C LYS A 166 -9.07 9.71 1.55
N ILE A 167 -10.36 9.71 1.20
CA ILE A 167 -11.44 10.09 2.14
C ILE A 167 -11.43 9.17 3.36
N SER A 168 -11.21 7.87 3.18
CA SER A 168 -11.21 6.89 4.26
C SER A 168 -10.09 7.08 5.29
N LEU A 169 -9.02 7.76 4.91
CA LEU A 169 -7.90 8.14 5.79
C LEU A 169 -8.06 9.54 6.37
N GLY A 170 -9.23 10.18 6.21
CA GLY A 170 -9.46 11.55 6.68
C GLY A 170 -8.72 12.64 5.88
N MET A 171 -8.22 12.32 4.67
CA MET A 171 -7.46 13.23 3.82
C MET A 171 -8.24 13.54 2.53
N PRO A 172 -9.31 14.35 2.58
CA PRO A 172 -10.19 14.59 1.43
C PRO A 172 -9.51 15.34 0.27
N THR A 173 -8.39 16.02 0.52
CA THR A 173 -7.60 16.75 -0.48
C THR A 173 -6.50 15.91 -1.11
N HIS A 174 -6.37 14.64 -0.72
CA HIS A 174 -5.33 13.74 -1.22
C HIS A 174 -5.94 12.52 -1.92
N TYR A 175 -5.17 11.98 -2.85
CA TYR A 175 -5.49 10.78 -3.59
C TYR A 175 -4.21 9.98 -3.81
N SER A 176 -4.32 8.66 -3.96
CA SER A 176 -3.18 7.85 -4.39
C SER A 176 -3.28 7.53 -5.87
N VAL A 177 -2.13 7.51 -6.51
CA VAL A 177 -1.91 7.03 -7.87
C VAL A 177 -1.08 5.76 -7.78
N SER A 178 -1.66 4.63 -8.19
CA SER A 178 -0.97 3.34 -8.23
C SER A 178 -0.72 2.95 -9.66
N ILE A 179 0.54 2.77 -10.05
CA ILE A 179 0.94 2.47 -11.42
C ILE A 179 1.26 0.97 -11.51
N PHE A 180 0.71 0.32 -12.51
CA PHE A 180 0.90 -1.10 -12.82
C PHE A 180 1.37 -1.25 -14.26
N GLU A 181 2.25 -2.22 -14.50
CA GLU A 181 2.63 -2.65 -15.84
C GLU A 181 1.56 -3.57 -16.44
N GLY A 182 1.18 -3.32 -17.69
CA GLY A 182 0.12 -4.04 -18.37
C GLY A 182 -1.27 -3.79 -17.74
N ASN A 183 -2.16 -4.78 -17.89
CA ASN A 183 -3.57 -4.67 -17.46
C ASN A 183 -3.88 -5.27 -16.08
N LYS A 184 -2.92 -5.93 -15.41
CA LYS A 184 -3.15 -6.68 -14.17
C LYS A 184 -2.90 -5.83 -12.93
N GLN A 185 -3.86 -5.80 -12.01
CA GLN A 185 -3.73 -5.12 -10.71
C GLN A 185 -3.12 -6.04 -9.62
N SER A 186 -2.06 -6.78 -9.94
CA SER A 186 -1.38 -7.62 -8.94
C SER A 186 -0.33 -6.82 -8.17
N LYS A 187 0.04 -7.28 -6.96
CA LYS A 187 1.16 -6.67 -6.22
C LYS A 187 2.48 -6.76 -7.01
N ALA A 188 2.68 -7.84 -7.76
CA ALA A 188 3.88 -8.08 -8.56
C ALA A 188 3.97 -7.16 -9.78
N ALA A 189 2.83 -6.83 -10.40
CA ALA A 189 2.77 -5.91 -11.53
C ALA A 189 2.79 -4.42 -11.11
N ARG A 190 2.69 -4.14 -9.80
CA ARG A 190 2.61 -2.78 -9.28
C ARG A 190 4.01 -2.16 -9.20
N ILE A 191 4.24 -1.14 -10.00
CA ILE A 191 5.50 -0.40 -10.08
C ILE A 191 5.62 0.56 -8.91
N SER A 192 4.61 1.39 -8.68
CA SER A 192 4.67 2.43 -7.64
C SER A 192 3.29 2.77 -7.08
N VAL A 193 3.30 3.38 -5.89
CA VAL A 193 2.13 4.04 -5.30
C VAL A 193 2.57 5.38 -4.77
N GLU A 194 1.99 6.44 -5.31
CA GLU A 194 2.28 7.81 -4.91
C GLU A 194 1.06 8.42 -4.23
N LEU A 195 1.28 9.14 -3.13
CA LEU A 195 0.26 9.96 -2.49
C LEU A 195 0.40 11.40 -3.01
N ARG A 196 -0.64 11.90 -3.67
CA ARG A 196 -0.67 13.22 -4.29
C ARG A 196 -1.75 14.09 -3.64
N LYS A 197 -1.56 15.41 -3.74
CA LYS A 197 -2.51 16.42 -3.27
C LYS A 197 -3.16 17.09 -4.48
N TYR A 198 -4.48 17.30 -4.44
CA TYR A 198 -5.16 18.05 -5.49
C TYR A 198 -4.69 19.51 -5.50
N ARG A 199 -4.35 20.00 -6.69
CA ARG A 199 -4.06 21.41 -6.98
C ARG A 199 -5.35 22.09 -7.41
N LYS A 200 -5.74 23.14 -6.69
CA LYS A 200 -7.06 23.77 -6.85
C LYS A 200 -7.22 24.51 -8.18
N ASP A 201 -6.12 25.00 -8.71
CA ASP A 201 -5.97 25.71 -9.98
C ASP A 201 -6.18 24.83 -11.22
N ILE A 202 -6.13 23.51 -11.08
CA ILE A 202 -6.44 22.57 -12.17
C ILE A 202 -7.94 22.36 -12.35
N PHE A 203 -8.75 22.40 -11.27
CA PHE A 203 -10.18 22.15 -11.39
C PHE A 203 -10.92 23.12 -12.35
N PRO A 204 -10.57 24.41 -12.44
CA PRO A 204 -11.18 25.30 -13.44
C PRO A 204 -10.89 24.94 -14.89
N LEU A 205 -9.91 24.07 -15.17
CA LEU A 205 -9.49 23.69 -16.52
C LEU A 205 -10.43 22.66 -17.16
N TYR A 206 -11.32 22.05 -16.38
CA TYR A 206 -12.30 21.06 -16.85
C TYR A 206 -13.56 21.02 -15.97
N SER A 207 -14.69 20.52 -16.47
CA SER A 207 -15.88 20.34 -15.62
C SER A 207 -15.82 19.01 -14.88
N SER A 208 -15.99 19.04 -13.55
CA SER A 208 -16.07 17.81 -12.75
C SER A 208 -17.51 17.33 -12.50
N PHE A 209 -18.52 18.10 -12.92
CA PHE A 209 -19.94 17.76 -12.79
C PHE A 209 -20.66 17.89 -14.14
N LYS A 210 -21.30 16.80 -14.56
CA LYS A 210 -22.23 16.85 -15.70
C LYS A 210 -23.34 17.85 -15.40
N GLY A 211 -23.39 18.95 -16.14
CA GLY A 211 -24.42 19.99 -16.01
C GLY A 211 -24.01 21.26 -15.25
N GLY A 212 -22.73 21.46 -14.92
CA GLY A 212 -22.22 22.75 -14.41
C GLY A 212 -22.70 23.16 -13.01
N ALA A 213 -23.45 22.29 -12.32
CA ALA A 213 -23.81 22.49 -10.93
C ALA A 213 -22.69 22.00 -10.00
N ASP A 214 -22.29 22.83 -9.04
CA ASP A 214 -21.41 22.45 -7.92
C ASP A 214 -22.07 21.37 -7.05
N GLY A 215 -22.02 20.13 -7.52
CA GLY A 215 -22.56 18.99 -6.81
C GLY A 215 -21.77 18.79 -5.52
N LYS A 216 -22.35 19.16 -4.37
CA LYS A 216 -21.76 18.80 -3.09
C LYS A 216 -21.77 17.28 -2.97
N ILE A 217 -20.59 16.66 -3.06
CA ILE A 217 -20.42 15.25 -2.73
C ILE A 217 -20.64 15.11 -1.23
N VAL A 218 -21.85 14.72 -0.84
CA VAL A 218 -22.18 14.39 0.54
C VAL A 218 -21.64 12.99 0.82
N ASN A 219 -20.76 12.86 1.81
CA ASN A 219 -20.35 11.54 2.30
C ASN A 219 -21.59 10.86 2.88
N VAL A 220 -22.09 9.85 2.17
CA VAL A 220 -23.32 9.11 2.54
C VAL A 220 -23.13 8.34 3.86
N ASP A 221 -21.89 7.95 4.21
CA ASP A 221 -21.60 7.25 5.45
C ASP A 221 -20.31 7.75 6.14
N LYS A 222 -20.46 8.28 7.37
CA LYS A 222 -19.36 8.75 8.22
C LYS A 222 -18.45 7.61 8.71
N ARG A 223 -18.88 6.34 8.65
CA ARG A 223 -18.10 5.16 9.08
C ARG A 223 -16.89 4.87 8.18
N GLN A 224 -16.85 5.45 6.98
CA GLN A 224 -15.76 5.27 6.02
C GLN A 224 -14.45 5.91 6.48
N ASN A 225 -14.49 6.94 7.33
CA ASN A 225 -13.28 7.55 7.89
C ASN A 225 -12.74 6.69 9.05
N MET A 226 -11.66 5.94 8.80
CA MET A 226 -11.05 5.07 9.79
C MET A 226 -10.53 5.85 11.01
N LEU A 227 -10.02 7.07 10.82
CA LEU A 227 -9.49 7.92 11.88
C LEU A 227 -10.58 8.54 12.78
N ALA A 228 -11.84 8.52 12.33
CA ALA A 228 -12.98 8.96 13.16
C ALA A 228 -13.41 7.91 14.20
N ARG A 229 -12.83 6.71 14.18
CA ARG A 229 -13.18 5.64 15.12
C ARG A 229 -12.57 5.93 16.50
N LYS A 230 -13.41 6.25 17.49
CA LYS A 230 -13.03 6.49 18.90
C LYS A 230 -12.11 5.42 19.48
N LYS A 231 -12.27 4.15 19.07
CA LYS A 231 -11.43 3.02 19.52
C LYS A 231 -9.93 3.21 19.22
N ILE A 232 -9.58 3.80 18.07
CA ILE A 232 -8.17 4.04 17.70
C ILE A 232 -7.53 5.06 18.64
N TRP A 233 -8.26 6.12 18.97
CA TRP A 233 -7.80 7.15 19.90
C TRP A 233 -7.70 6.64 21.34
N MET A 234 -8.64 5.79 21.78
CA MET A 234 -8.54 5.12 23.09
C MET A 234 -7.31 4.22 23.18
N THR A 235 -7.02 3.42 22.13
CA THR A 235 -5.82 2.56 22.11
C THR A 235 -4.53 3.37 22.05
N ALA A 236 -4.49 4.47 21.28
CA ALA A 236 -3.34 5.36 21.23
C ALA A 236 -3.09 6.04 22.58
N GLY A 237 -4.16 6.50 23.25
CA GLY A 237 -4.07 7.06 24.60
C GLY A 237 -3.56 6.06 25.63
N PHE A 238 -4.02 4.80 25.57
CA PHE A 238 -3.51 3.74 26.44
C PHE A 238 -2.02 3.45 26.19
N LEU A 239 -1.59 3.34 24.93
CA LEU A 239 -0.17 3.15 24.59
C LEU A 239 0.71 4.31 25.05
N LEU A 240 0.23 5.55 24.89
CA LEU A 240 0.93 6.74 25.37
C LEU A 240 1.03 6.73 26.91
N MET A 241 -0.05 6.40 27.61
CA MET A 241 -0.04 6.26 29.07
C MET A 241 0.94 5.18 29.53
N ALA A 242 0.94 4.02 28.88
CA ALA A 242 1.89 2.94 29.19
C ALA A 242 3.35 3.38 28.96
N LEU A 243 3.62 4.16 27.91
CA LEU A 243 4.94 4.74 27.65
C LEU A 243 5.35 5.74 28.74
N VAL A 244 4.46 6.64 29.15
CA VAL A 244 4.73 7.60 30.24
C VAL A 244 4.99 6.86 31.57
N VAL A 245 4.16 5.87 31.92
CA VAL A 245 4.34 5.06 33.13
C VAL A 245 5.65 4.26 33.06
N GLY A 246 6.01 3.73 31.89
CA GLY A 246 7.27 3.05 31.65
C GLY A 246 8.48 3.96 31.88
N LEU A 247 8.48 5.14 31.26
CA LEU A 247 9.54 6.15 31.45
C LEU A 247 9.63 6.62 32.90
N TYR A 248 8.50 6.84 33.57
CA TYR A 248 8.46 7.19 34.99
C TYR A 248 9.04 6.08 35.88
N SER A 249 8.70 4.82 35.61
CA SER A 249 9.19 3.68 36.37
C SER A 249 10.69 3.48 36.19
N ILE A 250 11.22 3.68 34.97
CA ILE A 250 12.65 3.69 34.69
C ILE A 250 13.33 4.81 35.48
N ASN A 251 12.80 6.03 35.42
CA ASN A 251 13.38 7.17 36.15
C ASN A 251 13.42 6.92 37.67
N ARG A 252 12.34 6.37 38.23
CA ARG A 252 12.25 5.98 39.65
C ARG A 252 13.24 4.87 40.02
N PHE A 253 13.46 3.90 39.13
CA PHE A 253 14.39 2.80 39.35
C PHE A 253 15.85 3.27 39.41
N PHE A 254 16.24 4.21 38.55
CA PHE A 254 17.61 4.74 38.50
C PHE A 254 17.87 5.91 39.46
N HIS A 255 16.82 6.54 40.02
CA HIS A 255 16.95 7.60 41.04
C HIS A 255 16.15 7.27 42.31
N PRO A 256 16.53 6.21 43.07
CA PRO A 256 15.93 5.93 44.36
C PRO A 256 16.22 7.09 45.32
N LYS A 257 15.19 7.60 46.01
CA LYS A 257 15.38 8.57 47.09
C LYS A 257 16.13 7.89 48.24
N PRO A 258 17.16 8.52 48.84
CA PRO A 258 17.83 7.96 50.00
C PRO A 258 16.83 7.85 51.15
N VAL A 259 16.71 6.64 51.72
CA VAL A 259 15.91 6.37 52.90
C VAL A 259 16.67 6.92 54.10
N ALA A 260 16.05 7.81 54.86
CA ALA A 260 16.60 8.27 56.14
C ALA A 260 16.53 7.11 57.16
N GLU A 261 17.68 6.71 57.69
CA GLU A 261 17.79 5.73 58.78
C GLU A 261 17.22 6.32 60.07
N SER A 262 16.23 5.65 60.66
CA SER A 262 15.80 5.90 62.04
C SER A 262 16.43 4.86 62.96
N THR A 263 17.47 5.27 63.68
CA THR A 263 18.14 4.50 64.74
C THR A 263 17.29 4.50 66.01
N GLN A 264 16.93 3.34 66.54
CA GLN A 264 16.68 3.18 67.98
C GLN A 264 17.32 1.90 68.52
N ALA A 265 18.11 2.11 69.57
CA ALA A 265 18.95 1.13 70.23
C ALA A 265 18.21 0.46 71.41
N GLY A 266 18.30 -0.87 71.45
CA GLY A 266 18.72 -1.67 72.61
C GLY A 266 17.81 -1.79 73.84
N LYS A 267 17.34 -3.02 74.10
CA LYS A 267 17.56 -3.72 75.38
C LYS A 267 17.56 -5.24 75.15
N GLN A 268 18.70 -5.86 75.45
CA GLN A 268 18.90 -7.30 75.52
C GLN A 268 18.51 -7.79 76.91
N ASP A 269 17.76 -8.90 76.97
CA ASP A 269 17.95 -9.89 78.02
C ASP A 269 18.21 -11.25 77.36
N ALA A 270 19.24 -11.90 77.85
CA ALA A 270 19.80 -13.12 77.33
C ALA A 270 18.98 -14.32 77.79
N ASN A 271 18.60 -15.19 76.85
CA ASN A 271 18.67 -16.61 77.13
C ASN A 271 19.04 -17.39 75.88
N ALA A 272 19.94 -18.35 76.09
CA ALA A 272 20.73 -19.00 75.08
C ALA A 272 19.93 -19.95 74.19
N ASN A 273 20.08 -19.79 72.88
CA ASN A 273 20.34 -20.89 71.95
C ASN A 273 21.03 -20.33 70.70
N ASN A 274 22.35 -20.56 70.63
CA ASN A 274 23.14 -20.53 69.40
C ASN A 274 22.59 -21.63 68.45
N ALA A 275 22.51 -21.49 67.13
CA ALA A 275 23.36 -20.71 66.24
C ALA A 275 22.68 -20.39 64.89
N LYS A 276 22.93 -19.16 64.43
CA LYS A 276 23.19 -18.73 63.04
C LYS A 276 22.09 -18.95 61.99
N GLN A 277 21.15 -18.01 61.99
CA GLN A 277 20.54 -17.48 60.76
C GLN A 277 21.56 -16.52 60.11
N SER A 278 22.21 -16.96 59.05
CA SER A 278 23.14 -16.13 58.27
C SER A 278 22.41 -15.43 57.14
N SER A 279 22.63 -14.11 57.07
CA SER A 279 22.73 -13.26 55.88
C SER A 279 21.94 -13.60 54.62
N ALA A 280 21.21 -12.60 54.12
CA ALA A 280 20.86 -12.46 52.72
C ALA A 280 22.04 -12.85 51.80
N GLN A 281 21.84 -13.93 51.05
CA GLN A 281 22.47 -14.14 49.77
C GLN A 281 21.35 -14.07 48.74
N THR A 282 21.50 -13.17 47.77
CA THR A 282 20.75 -13.19 46.52
C THR A 282 20.99 -14.54 45.86
N ALA A 283 20.16 -15.53 46.14
CA ALA A 283 20.29 -16.85 45.55
C ALA A 283 20.07 -16.70 44.04
N LYS A 284 21.05 -17.14 43.26
CA LYS A 284 20.87 -17.40 41.82
C LYS A 284 19.56 -18.19 41.67
N PRO A 285 18.72 -17.89 40.66
CA PRO A 285 17.47 -18.62 40.50
C PRO A 285 17.76 -20.11 40.45
N ALA A 286 17.15 -20.88 41.34
CA ALA A 286 17.32 -22.32 41.41
C ALA A 286 16.79 -22.92 40.09
N PHE A 287 17.71 -23.45 39.30
CA PHE A 287 17.35 -24.26 38.15
C PHE A 287 16.90 -25.63 38.64
N SER A 288 15.97 -26.27 37.93
CA SER A 288 15.51 -27.59 38.30
C SER A 288 16.64 -28.62 38.17
N ASP A 289 16.87 -29.41 39.22
CA ASP A 289 17.76 -30.59 39.16
C ASP A 289 17.05 -31.81 38.54
N ALA A 290 15.72 -31.78 38.48
CA ALA A 290 14.90 -32.89 37.99
C ALA A 290 14.54 -32.77 36.51
N TRP A 291 14.17 -31.56 36.03
CA TRP A 291 13.57 -31.37 34.70
C TRP A 291 14.48 -30.61 33.75
N ARG A 292 14.47 -31.02 32.48
CA ARG A 292 15.16 -30.36 31.38
C ARG A 292 14.30 -30.26 30.13
N ILE A 293 14.46 -29.20 29.35
CA ILE A 293 13.82 -29.08 28.03
C ILE A 293 14.54 -30.00 27.05
N VAL A 294 13.82 -30.94 26.44
CA VAL A 294 14.35 -31.87 25.44
C VAL A 294 13.88 -31.57 24.02
N GLY A 295 12.80 -30.81 23.85
CA GLY A 295 12.35 -30.41 22.52
C GLY A 295 10.98 -29.76 22.51
N THR A 296 10.38 -29.72 21.33
CA THR A 296 9.00 -29.27 21.11
C THR A 296 8.27 -30.31 20.29
N ALA A 297 7.05 -30.65 20.68
CA ALA A 297 6.18 -31.54 19.94
C ALA A 297 4.97 -30.78 19.41
N ARG A 298 4.44 -31.22 18.26
CA ARG A 298 3.24 -30.63 17.67
C ARG A 298 2.23 -31.73 17.39
N PHE A 299 1.04 -31.58 17.97
CA PHE A 299 -0.09 -32.48 17.74
C PHE A 299 -1.19 -31.65 17.08
N GLY A 300 -1.38 -31.84 15.77
CA GLY A 300 -2.28 -31.02 14.95
C GLY A 300 -1.88 -29.53 14.95
N THR A 301 -2.78 -28.66 15.38
CA THR A 301 -2.55 -27.20 15.45
C THR A 301 -1.87 -26.75 16.75
N THR A 302 -1.75 -27.63 17.74
CA THR A 302 -1.25 -27.29 19.09
C THR A 302 0.22 -27.67 19.25
N SER A 303 1.02 -26.74 19.75
CA SER A 303 2.44 -26.95 20.06
C SER A 303 2.63 -27.14 21.56
N TYR A 304 3.58 -27.98 21.95
CA TYR A 304 3.96 -28.27 23.33
C TYR A 304 5.48 -28.20 23.50
N VAL A 305 5.93 -27.78 24.68
CA VAL A 305 7.32 -27.94 25.09
C VAL A 305 7.46 -29.28 25.79
N VAL A 306 8.43 -30.09 25.35
CA VAL A 306 8.68 -31.41 25.94
C VAL A 306 9.81 -31.28 26.95
N ILE A 307 9.53 -31.67 28.19
CA ILE A 307 10.52 -31.78 29.26
C ILE A 307 10.74 -33.25 29.61
N ALA A 308 11.95 -33.58 30.06
CA ALA A 308 12.32 -34.92 30.50
C ALA A 308 12.95 -34.86 31.89
N ASP A 309 12.80 -35.95 32.64
CA ASP A 309 13.54 -36.18 33.89
C ASP A 309 14.75 -37.11 33.70
N GLU A 310 15.49 -37.35 34.77
CA GLU A 310 16.66 -38.24 34.79
C GLU A 310 16.34 -39.69 34.39
N ALA A 311 15.12 -40.16 34.68
CA ALA A 311 14.65 -41.50 34.31
C ALA A 311 14.16 -41.58 32.85
N GLY A 312 14.24 -40.49 32.08
CA GLY A 312 13.80 -40.42 30.68
C GLY A 312 12.28 -40.30 30.52
N ARG A 313 11.53 -40.01 31.59
CA ARG A 313 10.08 -39.81 31.51
C ARG A 313 9.78 -38.45 30.89
N LEU A 314 8.90 -38.43 29.90
CA LEU A 314 8.53 -37.22 29.16
C LEU A 314 7.25 -36.59 29.71
N ARG A 315 7.24 -35.26 29.80
CA ARG A 315 6.05 -34.45 30.11
C ARG A 315 5.88 -33.36 29.04
N TYR A 316 4.63 -33.12 28.64
CA TYR A 316 4.26 -32.08 27.68
C TYR A 316 3.68 -30.89 28.42
N GLU A 317 4.27 -29.72 28.22
CA GLU A 317 3.87 -28.49 28.88
C GLU A 317 3.43 -27.42 27.89
N SER A 318 2.54 -26.56 28.34
CA SER A 318 2.03 -25.46 27.51
C SER A 318 3.15 -24.49 27.15
N PRO A 319 3.27 -24.03 25.88
CA PRO A 319 4.25 -23.01 25.50
C PRO A 319 4.11 -21.70 26.29
N SER A 320 2.94 -21.41 26.85
CA SER A 320 2.72 -20.21 27.68
C SER A 320 3.51 -20.20 28.99
N MET A 321 3.98 -21.37 29.45
CA MET A 321 4.81 -21.51 30.65
C MET A 321 6.29 -21.18 30.39
N PHE A 322 6.66 -20.88 29.13
CA PHE A 322 8.03 -20.68 28.70
C PHE A 322 8.21 -19.32 28.03
N VAL A 323 9.32 -18.66 28.35
CA VAL A 323 9.76 -17.42 27.74
C VAL A 323 10.99 -17.70 26.88
N GLN A 324 10.94 -17.25 25.62
CA GLN A 324 12.07 -17.32 24.71
C GLN A 324 12.88 -16.03 24.77
N MET A 325 14.16 -16.13 25.13
CA MET A 325 15.11 -15.02 25.18
C MET A 325 16.29 -15.35 24.25
N GLY A 326 16.19 -14.94 22.99
CA GLY A 326 17.18 -15.27 21.96
C GLY A 326 17.26 -16.78 21.69
N PRO A 327 18.47 -17.41 21.74
CA PRO A 327 18.62 -18.85 21.55
C PRO A 327 18.20 -19.67 22.79
N GLN A 328 17.87 -19.02 23.90
CA GLN A 328 17.53 -19.68 25.16
C GLN A 328 16.01 -19.74 25.37
N THR A 329 15.55 -20.85 25.93
CA THR A 329 14.17 -21.03 26.38
C THR A 329 14.18 -21.37 27.86
N ILE A 330 13.42 -20.62 28.65
CA ILE A 330 13.33 -20.79 30.10
C ILE A 330 11.85 -20.89 30.46
N GLY A 331 11.46 -21.93 31.20
CA GLY A 331 10.13 -22.05 31.79
C GLY A 331 10.19 -22.21 33.30
N GLU A 332 9.05 -22.09 33.94
CA GLU A 332 8.90 -22.36 35.38
C GLU A 332 7.99 -23.58 35.55
N ILE A 333 8.55 -24.66 36.11
CA ILE A 333 7.86 -25.94 36.32
C ILE A 333 8.11 -26.34 37.77
N ASP A 334 7.04 -26.70 38.49
CA ASP A 334 7.09 -27.12 39.89
C ASP A 334 7.84 -26.11 40.81
N GLY A 335 7.76 -24.81 40.49
CA GLY A 335 8.41 -23.73 41.24
C GLY A 335 9.92 -23.56 40.97
N ALA A 336 10.48 -24.27 39.99
CA ALA A 336 11.88 -24.20 39.59
C ALA A 336 12.04 -23.77 38.13
N LYS A 337 13.18 -23.13 37.81
CA LYS A 337 13.47 -22.74 36.41
C LYS A 337 13.98 -23.91 35.60
N VAL A 338 13.32 -24.21 34.48
CA VAL A 338 13.67 -25.31 33.58
C VAL A 338 14.20 -24.74 32.26
N THR A 339 15.35 -25.24 31.82
CA THR A 339 16.02 -24.87 30.56
C THR A 339 16.51 -26.12 29.83
N ARG A 340 17.15 -25.96 28.67
CA ARG A 340 17.83 -27.07 27.97
C ARG A 340 19.06 -27.61 28.73
N TYR A 341 19.58 -26.83 29.68
CA TYR A 341 20.81 -27.10 30.43
C TYR A 341 20.56 -27.29 31.93
N SER A 342 19.30 -27.27 32.38
CA SER A 342 18.91 -27.71 33.72
C SER A 342 18.71 -29.22 33.73
N GLY A 343 18.50 -29.82 34.90
CA GLY A 343 18.25 -31.24 35.07
C GLY A 343 19.49 -32.12 34.84
N ALA A 344 19.45 -33.35 35.36
CA ALA A 344 20.49 -34.33 35.08
C ALA A 344 20.54 -34.72 33.59
N VAL A 345 21.75 -34.93 33.06
CA VAL A 345 21.96 -35.42 31.71
C VAL A 345 21.85 -36.94 31.71
N VAL A 346 20.95 -37.50 30.91
CA VAL A 346 20.92 -38.94 30.65
C VAL A 346 22.26 -39.35 30.02
N HIS A 347 23.11 -40.03 30.77
CA HIS A 347 24.28 -40.69 30.22
C HIS A 347 23.79 -41.90 29.42
N PRO A 348 24.09 -42.02 28.12
CA PRO A 348 23.81 -43.24 27.40
C PRO A 348 24.63 -44.36 28.05
N VAL A 349 23.95 -45.37 28.58
CA VAL A 349 24.60 -46.61 29.04
C VAL A 349 25.31 -47.20 27.81
N HIS A 350 26.64 -47.20 27.85
CA HIS A 350 27.46 -47.87 26.86
C HIS A 350 27.21 -49.38 27.02
N ILE A 351 26.39 -49.96 26.15
CA ILE A 351 26.30 -51.42 26.03
C ILE A 351 27.49 -51.83 25.16
N GLU A 352 28.61 -52.18 25.79
CA GLU A 352 29.66 -52.94 25.12
C GLU A 352 29.09 -54.32 24.75
N GLY A 353 28.80 -54.50 23.46
CA GLY A 353 28.58 -55.83 22.91
C GLY A 353 29.89 -56.62 22.99
N LYS A 354 29.93 -57.64 23.86
CA LYS A 354 30.95 -58.69 23.74
C LYS A 354 30.80 -59.35 22.37
N LYS A 355 31.92 -59.44 21.66
CA LYS A 355 32.10 -60.15 20.38
C LYS A 355 31.63 -61.59 20.43
#